data_AF-V9GXH9-F1
#
_entry.id   AF-V9GXH9-F1
#
_cell.length_a   1.000
_cell.length_b   1.000
_cell.length_c   1.000
_cell.angle_alpha   90.00
_cell.angle_beta   90.00
_cell.angle_gamma   90.00
#
_symmetry.space_group_name_H-M   'P 1'
#
loop_
_entity.id
_entity.type
_entity.pdbx_description
1 polymer ?
#
loop_
_entity_poly.entity_id
_entity_poly.type
_entity_poly.pdbx_seq_one_letter_code
_entity_poly.pdbx_strand_id
1 'polypeptide(L)'
;MALPSLGQDSWSLLRVFFFQLFLLPSLPPASGTGGQGPMPRVKYHAGDGHRALSFFQQKGLRDFDTLLLSDDGNTLYVGAREAVLALNIQNPGIPRLKNMIPWPASERKKTECAFKKKSNETQCFNFIRVLVSYNATHLYACGTFAFSPACTFITCDPGILGSQPLPPSRNSKIPSCCPS
;
A
#
# COMPACT_ATOMS: atom_id res chain seq x y z
N MET A 1 -71.53 -33.34 -34.60
CA MET A 1 -71.31 -31.88 -34.62
C MET A 1 -70.35 -31.55 -33.49
N ALA A 2 -69.07 -31.39 -33.80
CA ALA A 2 -68.04 -31.02 -32.84
C ALA A 2 -67.53 -29.61 -33.21
N LEU A 3 -67.49 -28.71 -32.24
CA LEU A 3 -66.91 -27.37 -32.40
C LEU A 3 -65.41 -27.48 -32.71
N PRO A 4 -64.86 -26.65 -33.61
CA PRO A 4 -63.42 -26.56 -33.76
C PRO A 4 -62.80 -25.77 -32.59
N SER A 5 -61.72 -26.32 -32.05
CA SER A 5 -60.86 -25.73 -31.04
C SER A 5 -60.08 -24.55 -31.63
N LEU A 6 -59.98 -23.48 -30.86
CA LEU A 6 -59.15 -22.32 -31.13
C LEU A 6 -57.68 -22.69 -30.88
N GLY A 7 -56.98 -23.12 -31.94
CA GLY A 7 -55.52 -23.35 -31.91
C GLY A 7 -54.78 -22.02 -31.95
N GLN A 8 -54.03 -21.72 -30.89
CA GLN A 8 -53.25 -20.49 -30.78
C GLN A 8 -51.88 -20.70 -31.46
N ASP A 9 -51.72 -20.12 -32.64
CA ASP A 9 -50.53 -20.26 -33.47
C ASP A 9 -49.29 -19.65 -32.82
N SER A 10 -48.31 -20.50 -32.54
CA SER A 10 -47.00 -20.17 -31.97
C SER A 10 -46.23 -19.09 -32.77
N TRP A 11 -46.54 -18.92 -34.06
CA TRP A 11 -45.94 -17.91 -34.93
C TRP A 11 -46.41 -16.48 -34.61
N SER A 12 -47.60 -16.32 -34.01
CA SER A 12 -48.15 -15.02 -33.62
C SER A 12 -47.40 -14.45 -32.41
N LEU A 13 -47.01 -15.32 -31.46
CA LEU A 13 -46.21 -14.93 -30.29
C LEU A 13 -44.79 -14.53 -30.68
N LEU A 14 -44.19 -15.22 -31.66
CA LEU A 14 -42.86 -14.88 -32.17
C LEU A 14 -42.85 -13.49 -32.84
N ARG A 15 -43.88 -13.17 -33.63
CA ARG A 15 -44.02 -11.84 -34.28
C ARG A 15 -44.22 -10.71 -33.28
N VAL A 16 -44.99 -10.93 -32.21
CA VAL A 16 -45.16 -9.94 -31.13
C VAL A 16 -43.85 -9.71 -30.38
N PHE A 17 -43.07 -10.77 -30.14
CA PHE A 17 -41.76 -10.66 -29.48
C PHE A 17 -40.74 -9.83 -30.28
N PHE A 18 -40.70 -10.02 -31.61
CA PHE A 18 -39.82 -9.23 -32.48
C PHE A 18 -40.27 -7.76 -32.61
N PHE A 19 -41.58 -7.46 -32.58
CA PHE A 19 -42.09 -6.09 -32.58
C PHE A 19 -41.85 -5.36 -31.25
N GLN A 20 -41.92 -6.07 -30.11
CA GLN A 20 -41.61 -5.52 -28.79
C GLN A 20 -40.12 -5.16 -28.63
N LEU A 21 -39.21 -5.87 -29.33
CA LEU A 21 -37.78 -5.57 -29.28
C LEU A 21 -37.40 -4.29 -30.06
N PHE A 22 -38.18 -3.93 -31.09
CA PHE A 22 -37.98 -2.68 -31.85
C PHE A 22 -38.57 -1.42 -31.20
N LEU A 23 -39.35 -1.58 -30.12
CA LEU A 23 -39.95 -0.47 -29.36
C LEU A 23 -39.23 -0.16 -28.06
N LEU A 24 -38.17 -0.90 -27.69
CA LEU A 24 -37.28 -0.44 -26.64
C LEU A 24 -36.42 0.68 -27.23
N PRO A 25 -36.55 1.94 -26.76
CA PRO A 25 -35.60 2.97 -27.12
C PRO A 25 -34.24 2.46 -26.65
N SER A 26 -33.29 2.32 -27.58
CA SER A 26 -31.89 2.20 -27.21
C SER A 26 -31.57 3.43 -26.39
N LEU A 27 -31.50 3.27 -25.06
CA LEU A 27 -30.89 4.30 -24.23
C LEU A 27 -29.54 4.54 -24.90
N PRO A 28 -29.23 5.77 -25.37
CA PRO A 28 -27.85 6.09 -25.66
C PRO A 28 -27.09 5.70 -24.39
N PRO A 29 -25.85 5.15 -24.51
CA PRO A 29 -25.02 5.05 -23.32
C PRO A 29 -25.15 6.42 -22.67
N ALA A 30 -25.60 6.45 -21.41
CA ALA A 30 -25.43 7.64 -20.64
C ALA A 30 -23.92 7.87 -20.74
N SER A 31 -23.52 8.76 -21.65
CA SER A 31 -22.49 9.72 -21.38
C SER A 31 -22.99 10.37 -20.11
N GLY A 32 -22.77 9.66 -18.99
CA GLY A 32 -22.51 10.31 -17.74
C GLY A 32 -21.59 11.43 -18.18
N THR A 33 -22.10 12.64 -18.02
CA THR A 33 -21.28 13.80 -17.83
C THR A 33 -20.40 13.45 -16.65
N GLY A 34 -19.40 12.60 -16.88
CA GLY A 34 -18.20 12.49 -16.10
C GLY A 34 -17.63 13.87 -16.28
N GLY A 35 -18.02 14.77 -15.38
CA GLY A 35 -17.61 16.15 -15.42
C GLY A 35 -16.12 16.11 -15.64
N GLN A 36 -15.68 16.62 -16.79
CA GLN A 36 -14.26 16.73 -17.06
C GLN A 36 -13.74 17.59 -15.93
N GLY A 37 -13.09 16.94 -14.95
CA GLY A 37 -12.43 17.64 -13.86
C GLY A 37 -11.50 18.69 -14.46
N PRO A 38 -11.26 19.80 -13.75
CA PRO A 38 -10.45 20.88 -14.30
C PRO A 38 -9.11 20.35 -14.82
N MET A 39 -8.76 20.72 -16.05
CA MET A 39 -7.49 20.32 -16.64
C MET A 39 -6.33 20.98 -15.87
N PRO A 40 -5.26 20.24 -15.50
CA PRO A 40 -4.11 20.82 -14.83
C PRO A 40 -3.50 21.97 -15.63
N ARG A 41 -3.25 23.11 -14.98
CA ARG A 41 -2.70 24.32 -15.62
C ARG A 41 -1.30 24.10 -16.20
N VAL A 42 -0.49 23.29 -15.53
CA VAL A 42 0.87 22.94 -15.93
C VAL A 42 1.06 21.44 -15.71
N LYS A 43 1.72 20.78 -16.66
CA LYS A 43 2.09 19.36 -16.59
C LYS A 43 3.59 19.26 -16.78
N TYR A 44 4.25 18.56 -15.86
CA TYR A 44 5.66 18.21 -15.96
C TYR A 44 5.75 16.70 -16.18
N HIS A 45 6.62 16.28 -17.10
CA HIS A 45 6.89 14.87 -17.32
C HIS A 45 8.03 14.40 -16.42
N ALA A 46 8.07 13.10 -16.11
CA ALA A 46 9.22 12.54 -15.40
C ALA A 46 10.49 12.73 -16.23
N GLY A 47 11.53 13.32 -15.63
CA GLY A 47 12.76 13.69 -16.32
C GLY A 47 12.79 15.11 -16.90
N ASP A 48 11.74 15.92 -16.69
CA ASP A 48 11.75 17.32 -17.06
C ASP A 48 12.81 18.11 -16.27
N GLY A 49 13.76 18.73 -16.98
CA GLY A 49 14.85 19.49 -16.39
C GLY A 49 14.41 20.78 -15.68
N HIS A 50 13.22 21.30 -15.99
CA HIS A 50 12.64 22.45 -15.27
C HIS A 50 12.16 22.08 -13.87
N ARG A 51 11.95 20.79 -13.59
CA ARG A 51 11.52 20.30 -12.28
C ARG A 51 12.21 18.98 -11.95
N ALA A 52 13.46 19.07 -11.50
CA ALA A 52 14.25 17.94 -11.07
C ALA A 52 13.54 17.17 -9.92
N LEU A 53 13.37 15.85 -10.12
CA LEU A 53 12.86 14.94 -9.11
C LEU A 53 13.99 14.08 -8.58
N SER A 54 14.05 13.96 -7.25
CA SER A 54 14.99 13.08 -6.57
C SER A 54 14.39 11.71 -6.36
N PHE A 55 15.16 10.68 -6.66
CA PHE A 55 14.75 9.30 -6.45
C PHE A 55 15.66 8.64 -5.44
N PHE A 56 15.05 7.90 -4.52
CA PHE A 56 15.76 7.00 -3.62
C PHE A 56 15.42 5.57 -4.00
N GLN A 57 16.43 4.72 -4.12
CA GLN A 57 16.26 3.29 -4.36
C GLN A 57 17.30 2.51 -3.58
N GLN A 58 16.87 1.41 -2.97
CA GLN A 58 17.74 0.50 -2.23
C GLN A 58 17.52 -0.93 -2.75
N LYS A 59 18.62 -1.62 -3.09
CA LYS A 59 18.55 -3.00 -3.62
C LYS A 59 17.90 -3.92 -2.58
N GLY A 60 16.92 -4.72 -3.01
CA GLY A 60 16.24 -5.69 -2.16
C GLY A 60 15.09 -5.13 -1.32
N LEU A 61 14.86 -3.81 -1.32
CA LEU A 61 13.72 -3.19 -0.66
C LEU A 61 12.63 -2.79 -1.65
N ARG A 62 11.39 -2.85 -1.20
CA ARG A 62 10.17 -2.52 -1.94
C ARG A 62 9.11 -1.94 -0.99
N ASP A 63 8.03 -1.41 -1.55
CA ASP A 63 6.84 -0.95 -0.82
C ASP A 63 7.13 0.14 0.22
N PHE A 64 7.72 1.25 -0.23
CA PHE A 64 7.98 2.45 0.58
C PHE A 64 6.69 3.24 0.83
N ASP A 65 5.81 2.69 1.65
CA ASP A 65 4.42 3.18 1.78
C ASP A 65 4.20 4.13 2.97
N THR A 66 5.07 4.10 3.99
CA THR A 66 4.91 4.89 5.22
C THR A 66 6.03 5.92 5.34
N LEU A 67 5.69 7.20 5.51
CA LEU A 67 6.66 8.29 5.58
C LEU A 67 6.42 9.12 6.85
N LEU A 68 7.51 9.45 7.56
CA LEU A 68 7.49 10.32 8.73
C LEU A 68 8.70 11.25 8.68
N LEU A 69 8.45 12.55 8.62
CA LEU A 69 9.50 13.57 8.72
C LEU A 69 9.86 13.79 10.19
N SER A 70 11.14 13.90 10.52
CA SER A 70 11.61 14.25 11.86
C SER A 70 11.27 15.70 12.21
N ASP A 71 11.19 16.00 13.51
CA ASP A 71 10.86 17.34 14.01
C ASP A 71 11.87 18.41 13.57
N ASP A 72 13.14 18.04 13.40
CA ASP A 72 14.20 18.92 12.90
C ASP A 72 14.21 19.08 11.36
N GLY A 73 13.33 18.38 10.64
CA GLY A 73 13.20 18.42 9.19
C GLY A 73 14.36 17.78 8.41
N ASN A 74 15.34 17.18 9.09
CA ASN A 74 16.57 16.70 8.47
C ASN A 74 16.52 15.22 8.07
N THR A 75 15.62 14.45 8.70
CA THR A 75 15.53 13.01 8.54
C THR A 75 14.12 12.61 8.11
N LEU A 76 14.03 11.88 6.99
CA LEU A 76 12.81 11.21 6.57
C LEU A 76 12.87 9.74 6.98
N TYR A 77 12.06 9.36 7.94
CA TYR A 77 11.85 7.97 8.29
C TYR A 77 10.88 7.32 7.30
N VAL A 78 11.22 6.13 6.83
CA VAL A 78 10.45 5.41 5.80
C VAL A 78 10.18 3.99 6.26
N GLY A 79 8.90 3.63 6.36
CA GLY A 79 8.47 2.26 6.53
C GLY A 79 8.36 1.56 5.17
N ALA A 80 9.08 0.46 5.01
CA ALA A 80 9.12 -0.35 3.80
C ALA A 80 8.73 -1.81 4.07
N ARG A 81 8.75 -2.67 3.04
CA ARG A 81 8.69 -4.12 3.24
C ARG A 81 9.93 -4.59 4.02
N GLU A 82 9.68 -5.23 5.17
CA GLU A 82 10.65 -5.83 6.09
C GLU A 82 11.70 -4.87 6.67
N ALA A 83 11.52 -3.56 6.57
CA ALA A 83 12.49 -2.60 7.09
C ALA A 83 11.88 -1.25 7.46
N VAL A 84 12.55 -0.57 8.39
CA VAL A 84 12.38 0.88 8.64
C VAL A 84 13.70 1.56 8.27
N LEU A 85 13.64 2.60 7.46
CA LEU A 85 14.80 3.37 7.01
C LEU A 85 14.80 4.76 7.64
N ALA A 86 15.98 5.33 7.83
CA ALA A 86 16.19 6.74 8.12
C ALA A 86 16.99 7.35 6.97
N LEU A 87 16.40 8.30 6.23
CA LEU A 87 17.04 9.00 5.13
C LEU A 87 17.41 10.42 5.55
N ASN A 88 18.67 10.82 5.35
CA ASN A 88 19.08 12.22 5.46
C ASN A 88 18.57 12.98 4.23
N ILE A 89 17.81 14.06 4.47
CA ILE A 89 17.23 14.93 3.44
C ILE A 89 17.67 16.40 3.58
N GLN A 90 18.70 16.69 4.38
CA GLN A 90 19.23 18.05 4.57
C GLN A 90 19.66 18.72 3.27
N ASN A 91 20.20 17.94 2.34
CA ASN A 91 20.59 18.42 1.02
C ASN A 91 19.43 18.19 0.03
N PRO A 92 18.73 19.25 -0.41
CA PRO A 92 17.66 19.12 -1.38
C PRO A 92 18.21 18.46 -2.64
N GLY A 93 17.49 17.47 -3.17
CA GLY A 93 17.91 16.81 -4.40
C GLY A 93 18.46 15.39 -4.22
N ILE A 94 18.96 15.00 -3.04
CA ILE A 94 19.65 13.72 -2.85
C ILE A 94 19.35 13.11 -1.47
N PRO A 95 18.23 12.37 -1.32
CA PRO A 95 18.00 11.57 -0.11
C PRO A 95 19.10 10.52 0.03
N ARG A 96 19.75 10.46 1.19
CA ARG A 96 20.83 9.50 1.49
C ARG A 96 20.44 8.59 2.63
N LEU A 97 20.70 7.29 2.50
CA LEU A 97 20.46 6.34 3.59
C LEU A 97 21.38 6.67 4.77
N LYS A 98 20.78 7.09 5.89
CA LYS A 98 21.47 7.33 7.17
C LYS A 98 21.58 6.02 7.95
N ASN A 99 20.47 5.27 8.05
CA ASN A 99 20.40 3.97 8.71
C ASN A 99 19.21 3.13 8.22
N MET A 100 19.24 1.84 8.51
CA MET A 100 18.19 0.87 8.18
C MET A 100 18.08 -0.19 9.27
N ILE A 101 16.87 -0.39 9.78
CA ILE A 101 16.54 -1.49 10.69
C ILE A 101 15.81 -2.56 9.88
N PRO A 102 16.41 -3.74 9.67
CA PRO A 102 15.66 -4.89 9.18
C PRO A 102 14.68 -5.35 10.26
N TRP A 103 13.41 -5.43 9.89
CA TRP A 103 12.34 -5.97 10.74
C TRP A 103 11.48 -6.98 9.95
N PRO A 104 12.06 -8.11 9.51
CA PRO A 104 11.33 -9.14 8.78
C PRO A 104 10.38 -9.91 9.70
N ALA A 105 9.33 -10.49 9.11
CA ALA A 105 8.52 -11.48 9.84
C ALA A 105 9.38 -12.74 10.09
N SER A 106 9.24 -13.36 11.27
CA SER A 106 9.99 -14.58 11.56
C SER A 106 9.57 -15.73 10.64
N GLU A 107 10.49 -16.65 10.33
CA GLU A 107 10.19 -17.77 9.43
C GLU A 107 8.97 -18.58 9.89
N ARG A 108 8.84 -18.81 11.21
CA ARG A 108 7.65 -19.43 11.78
C ARG A 108 6.36 -18.68 11.40
N LYS A 109 6.35 -17.35 11.50
CA LYS A 109 5.20 -16.52 11.12
C LYS A 109 4.93 -16.55 9.62
N LYS A 110 5.99 -16.57 8.79
CA LYS A 110 5.86 -16.75 7.34
C LYS A 110 5.23 -18.10 7.01
N THR A 111 5.67 -19.19 7.64
CA THR A 111 5.08 -20.52 7.46
C THR A 111 3.62 -20.54 7.93
N GLU A 112 3.30 -19.99 9.11
CA GLU A 112 1.93 -19.86 9.62
C GLU A 112 1.03 -19.07 8.64
N CYS A 113 1.55 -18.01 8.03
CA CYS A 113 0.87 -17.23 7.00
C CYS A 113 0.63 -18.04 5.71
N ALA A 114 1.64 -18.78 5.25
CA ALA A 114 1.54 -19.66 4.09
C ALA A 114 0.46 -20.73 4.26
N PHE A 115 0.40 -21.34 5.45
CA PHE A 115 -0.62 -22.35 5.79
C PHE A 115 -2.05 -21.79 5.69
N LYS A 116 -2.24 -20.48 5.88
CA LYS A 116 -3.51 -19.78 5.67
C LYS A 116 -3.79 -19.46 4.18
N LYS A 117 -3.08 -20.13 3.26
CA LYS A 117 -3.17 -19.95 1.79
C LYS A 117 -2.88 -18.52 1.32
N LYS A 118 -2.01 -17.80 2.04
CA LYS A 118 -1.48 -16.50 1.60
C LYS A 118 -0.19 -16.71 0.82
N SER A 119 0.10 -15.81 -0.13
CA SER A 119 1.31 -15.94 -0.95
C SER A 119 2.57 -15.60 -0.15
N ASN A 120 3.52 -16.54 -0.13
CA ASN A 120 4.85 -16.34 0.45
C ASN A 120 5.69 -15.31 -0.31
N GLU A 121 5.42 -15.11 -1.60
CA GLU A 121 6.20 -14.23 -2.46
C GLU A 121 5.72 -12.77 -2.40
N THR A 122 4.48 -12.54 -1.97
CA THR A 122 3.90 -11.19 -1.98
C THR A 122 3.22 -10.74 -0.68
N GLN A 123 2.76 -11.64 0.18
CA GLN A 123 1.89 -11.26 1.31
C GLN A 123 2.45 -11.62 2.69
N CYS A 124 3.23 -12.71 2.80
CA CYS A 124 3.79 -13.17 4.07
C CYS A 124 5.07 -12.42 4.47
N PHE A 125 5.07 -11.09 4.35
CA PHE A 125 6.13 -10.22 4.82
C PHE A 125 5.63 -9.31 5.94
N ASN A 126 6.56 -8.64 6.59
CA ASN A 126 6.22 -7.51 7.43
C ASN A 126 6.16 -6.23 6.57
N PHE A 127 4.98 -5.65 6.40
CA PHE A 127 4.81 -4.34 5.78
C PHE A 127 4.62 -3.32 6.90
N ILE A 128 5.49 -2.33 6.98
CA ILE A 128 5.33 -1.25 7.96
C ILE A 128 4.14 -0.38 7.52
N ARG A 129 3.19 -0.19 8.44
CA ARG A 129 1.92 0.53 8.18
C ARG A 129 1.71 1.70 9.13
N VAL A 130 2.37 1.67 10.29
CA VAL A 130 2.33 2.76 11.28
C VAL A 130 3.78 3.12 11.58
N LEU A 131 4.09 4.41 11.47
CA LEU A 131 5.36 4.98 11.89
C LEU A 131 5.08 6.40 12.36
N VAL A 132 5.20 6.62 13.66
CA VAL A 132 4.88 7.90 14.29
C VAL A 132 5.94 8.27 15.32
N SER A 133 6.09 9.57 15.57
CA SER A 133 6.86 10.06 16.71
C SER A 133 6.12 9.69 18.00
N TYR A 134 6.81 9.02 18.93
CA TYR A 134 6.25 8.69 20.24
C TYR A 134 6.74 9.67 21.31
N ASN A 135 8.05 9.94 21.29
CA ASN A 135 8.68 10.99 22.09
C ASN A 135 9.96 11.47 21.37
N ALA A 136 10.67 12.43 21.97
CA ALA A 136 11.87 13.03 21.39
C ALA A 136 12.97 12.01 21.01
N THR A 137 12.98 10.84 21.63
CA THR A 137 14.02 9.81 21.43
C THR A 137 13.47 8.48 20.90
N HIS A 138 12.17 8.36 20.63
CA HIS A 138 11.55 7.10 20.24
C HIS A 138 10.49 7.30 19.16
N LEU A 139 10.52 6.40 18.18
CA LEU A 139 9.43 6.19 17.25
C LEU A 139 8.60 4.99 17.69
N TYR A 140 7.30 5.06 17.41
CA TYR A 140 6.42 3.90 17.50
C TYR A 140 6.11 3.38 16.11
N ALA A 141 6.37 2.09 15.90
CA ALA A 141 6.20 1.44 14.60
C ALA A 141 5.33 0.19 14.74
N CYS A 142 4.42 -0.02 13.78
CA CYS A 142 3.68 -1.27 13.63
C CYS A 142 3.73 -1.76 12.19
N GLY A 143 3.77 -3.07 12.04
CA GLY A 143 3.70 -3.73 10.74
C GLY A 143 2.81 -4.96 10.73
N THR A 144 2.51 -5.45 9.53
CA THR A 144 1.62 -6.61 9.32
C THR A 144 2.19 -7.92 9.83
N PHE A 145 3.52 -8.02 9.92
CA PHE A 145 4.29 -9.15 10.43
C PHE A 145 3.74 -10.53 9.98
N ALA A 146 3.55 -10.70 8.67
CA ALA A 146 2.94 -11.88 8.04
C ALA A 146 1.53 -12.23 8.58
N PHE A 147 0.57 -11.30 8.51
CA PHE A 147 -0.79 -11.43 9.05
C PHE A 147 -0.85 -11.75 10.55
N SER A 148 0.15 -11.29 11.30
CA SER A 148 0.21 -11.40 12.76
C SER A 148 0.73 -10.07 13.32
N PRO A 149 -0.04 -8.97 13.21
CA PRO A 149 0.45 -7.61 13.42
C PRO A 149 1.26 -7.45 14.71
N ALA A 150 2.37 -6.74 14.61
CA ALA A 150 3.28 -6.50 15.72
C ALA A 150 3.70 -5.03 15.74
N CYS A 151 3.93 -4.51 16.95
CA CYS A 151 4.38 -3.15 17.19
C CYS A 151 5.64 -3.15 18.05
N THR A 152 6.47 -2.13 17.88
CA THR A 152 7.69 -1.92 18.67
C THR A 152 7.99 -0.44 18.81
N PHE A 153 8.75 -0.11 19.85
CA PHE A 153 9.44 1.16 19.92
C PHE A 153 10.79 1.04 19.24
N ILE A 154 11.20 2.10 18.55
CA ILE A 154 12.50 2.23 17.90
C ILE A 154 13.20 3.41 18.57
N THR A 155 14.34 3.15 19.19
CA THR A 155 15.13 4.20 19.84
C THR A 155 15.93 4.98 18.80
N CYS A 156 15.83 6.30 18.91
CA CYS A 156 16.42 7.33 18.08
C CYS A 156 17.47 8.16 18.85
N ASP A 157 18.15 7.58 19.84
CA ASP A 157 19.19 8.28 20.62
C ASP A 157 20.57 8.28 19.90
N PRO A 158 21.31 9.40 19.94
CA PRO A 158 22.61 9.56 19.28
C PRO A 158 23.80 8.95 20.05
N GLY A 159 23.60 8.20 21.14
CA GLY A 159 24.72 7.90 22.06
C GLY A 159 24.78 6.56 22.79
N ILE A 160 23.76 5.68 22.80
CA ILE A 160 23.81 4.47 23.64
C ILE A 160 23.32 3.20 22.94
N LEU A 161 24.17 2.18 23.07
CA LEU A 161 24.01 0.78 22.72
C LEU A 161 22.88 0.13 23.53
N GLY A 162 21.78 -0.27 22.87
CA GLY A 162 20.89 -1.31 23.39
C GLY A 162 19.40 -1.04 23.27
N SER A 163 18.70 -1.95 22.59
CA SER A 163 17.25 -2.07 22.62
C SER A 163 16.75 -2.46 24.01
N GLN A 164 15.73 -1.77 24.53
CA GLN A 164 14.91 -2.27 25.64
C GLN A 164 13.77 -3.13 25.08
N PRO A 165 13.70 -4.44 25.41
CA PRO A 165 12.58 -5.29 25.03
C PRO A 165 11.39 -5.09 25.98
N LEU A 166 10.18 -4.97 25.42
CA LEU A 166 8.93 -5.30 26.13
C LEU A 166 8.75 -6.84 26.17
N PRO A 167 8.03 -7.38 27.17
CA PRO A 167 8.08 -8.80 27.54
C PRO A 167 7.23 -9.69 26.61
N PRO A 168 7.33 -11.01 26.78
CA PRO A 168 7.94 -11.93 25.82
C PRO A 168 7.05 -12.24 24.60
N SER A 169 7.55 -11.92 23.40
CA SER A 169 7.36 -12.83 22.27
C SER A 169 8.75 -13.14 21.70
N ARG A 170 9.18 -14.37 21.99
CA ARG A 170 10.49 -14.97 21.68
C ARG A 170 11.14 -14.47 20.39
N ASN A 171 12.36 -13.98 20.55
CA ASN A 171 13.44 -13.79 19.57
C ASN A 171 13.18 -12.77 18.44
N SER A 172 13.44 -11.49 18.73
CA SER A 172 14.06 -10.60 17.73
C SER A 172 14.83 -9.49 18.45
N LYS A 173 16.16 -9.50 18.31
CA LYS A 173 17.03 -8.43 18.78
C LYS A 173 16.88 -7.30 17.75
N ILE A 174 16.28 -6.17 18.13
CA ILE A 174 16.03 -5.05 17.21
C ILE A 174 17.23 -4.09 17.30
N PRO A 175 17.96 -3.80 16.20
CA PRO A 175 19.03 -2.81 16.18
C PRO A 175 18.49 -1.37 16.13
N SER A 176 19.32 -0.40 16.56
CA SER A 176 19.02 1.03 16.70
C SER A 176 19.02 1.78 15.36
N CYS A 177 18.16 2.81 15.23
CA CYS A 177 17.96 3.57 13.97
C CYS A 177 18.80 4.85 13.87
N CYS A 178 19.45 5.32 14.94
CA CYS A 178 20.16 6.60 14.91
C CYS A 178 21.67 6.48 14.68
N PRO A 179 22.19 7.21 13.69
CA PRO A 179 23.59 7.59 13.59
C PRO A 179 23.85 8.89 14.34
N SER A 180 25.10 9.02 14.78
CA SER A 180 25.77 10.18 15.38
C SER A 180 25.57 11.49 14.62
#